data_AF-A0A8T0F425-F1
#
_entry.id   AF-A0A8T0F425-F1
#
_cell.length_a   1.000
_cell.length_b   1.000
_cell.length_c   1.000
_cell.angle_alpha   90.00
_cell.angle_beta   90.00
_cell.angle_gamma   90.00
#
_symmetry.space_group_name_H-M   'P 1'
#
loop_
_entity.id
_entity.type
_entity.pdbx_description
1 polymer ?
#
loop_
_entity_poly.entity_id
_entity_poly.type
_entity_poly.pdbx_seq_one_letter_code
_entity_poly.pdbx_strand_id
1 'polypeptide(L)'
;MKRLGQGIIDKKDCRVYYSCQGKTHQFGIGFIVGKRLRNSVIDFQAINIRLCKIRLRGRHYNITLICAHSPTEEKDDPEKDLFYDLLMKSYNSCPAQDMKLILGDFNAKLGRERFLRSHSATESLHNETNENGLILFDFAVSINIYLAKLVSDLHEVLKVWRSYFQDLLEARDDTFDPPGSSDEPATLPYTDNPPPSLNEAILTIKKLTSNRAAGPDYIPSELLKDEEPGLINAIHKIMIKIWAKEKLPIE
;
A
#
# COMPACT_ATOMS: atom_id res chain seq x y z
N MET A 1 21.59 -2.32 -19.13
CA MET A 1 22.18 -3.62 -19.55
C MET A 1 22.33 -3.61 -21.07
N LYS A 2 23.54 -3.68 -21.64
CA LYS A 2 23.76 -3.64 -23.10
C LYS A 2 23.79 -5.07 -23.67
N ARG A 3 22.63 -5.64 -24.04
CA ARG A 3 22.50 -7.00 -24.61
C ARG A 3 21.53 -6.99 -25.77
N LEU A 4 21.56 -8.04 -26.60
CA LEU A 4 20.66 -8.21 -27.74
C LEU A 4 19.72 -9.40 -27.49
N GLY A 5 18.47 -9.28 -27.92
CA GLY A 5 17.45 -10.33 -27.84
C GLY A 5 16.86 -10.53 -26.44
N GLN A 6 16.19 -11.67 -26.25
CA GLN A 6 15.56 -12.05 -24.98
C GLN A 6 16.16 -13.34 -24.44
N GLY A 7 16.20 -13.51 -23.12
CA GLY A 7 16.70 -14.75 -22.55
C GLY A 7 16.94 -14.74 -21.05
N ILE A 8 17.57 -15.82 -20.60
CA ILE A 8 17.93 -16.09 -19.21
C ILE A 8 19.43 -16.33 -19.15
N ILE A 9 20.14 -15.59 -18.28
CA ILE A 9 21.57 -15.78 -18.03
C ILE A 9 21.73 -16.21 -16.58
N ASP A 10 22.34 -17.38 -16.38
CA ASP A 10 22.80 -17.81 -15.07
C ASP A 10 24.18 -17.21 -14.79
N LYS A 11 24.29 -16.44 -13.70
CA LYS A 11 25.55 -16.02 -13.08
C LYS A 11 25.73 -16.75 -11.76
N LYS A 12 26.93 -16.68 -11.18
CA LYS A 12 27.31 -17.37 -9.94
C LYS A 12 26.31 -17.14 -8.78
N ASP A 13 25.85 -15.89 -8.63
CA ASP A 13 25.03 -15.47 -7.48
C ASP A 13 23.62 -14.99 -7.86
N CYS A 14 23.33 -14.86 -9.15
CA CYS A 14 22.04 -14.38 -9.64
C CYS A 14 21.69 -14.94 -11.01
N ARG A 15 20.40 -14.95 -11.32
CA ARG A 15 19.87 -15.26 -12.64
C ARG A 15 19.25 -14.00 -13.21
N VAL A 16 19.65 -13.64 -14.43
CA VAL A 16 19.18 -12.43 -15.10
C VAL A 16 18.20 -12.81 -16.20
N TYR A 17 17.00 -12.27 -16.13
CA TYR A 17 15.94 -12.41 -17.12
C TYR A 17 15.85 -11.08 -17.87
N TYR A 18 15.96 -11.08 -19.19
CA TYR A 18 16.02 -9.82 -19.94
C TYR A 18 15.22 -9.88 -21.24
N SER A 19 14.75 -8.69 -21.63
CA SER A 19 14.14 -8.39 -22.92
C SER A 19 14.84 -7.17 -23.50
N CYS A 20 15.69 -7.38 -24.52
CA CYS A 20 16.47 -6.35 -25.16
C CYS A 20 16.24 -6.34 -26.68
N GLN A 21 16.49 -5.20 -27.33
CA GLN A 21 16.36 -5.08 -28.78
C GLN A 21 17.37 -5.99 -29.50
N GLY A 22 16.99 -6.60 -30.63
CA GLY A 22 17.85 -7.55 -31.34
C GLY A 22 18.97 -6.95 -32.20
N LYS A 23 18.95 -5.62 -32.46
CA LYS A 23 19.81 -4.97 -33.46
C LYS A 23 20.78 -3.92 -32.91
N THR A 24 20.48 -3.30 -31.76
CA THR A 24 21.28 -2.21 -31.17
C THR A 24 21.40 -2.42 -29.66
N HIS A 25 22.53 -2.00 -29.07
CA HIS A 25 22.76 -2.04 -27.61
C HIS A 25 22.01 -0.94 -26.84
N GLN A 26 20.87 -0.49 -27.36
CA GLN A 26 20.04 0.54 -26.79
C GLN A 26 18.73 -0.10 -26.33
N PHE A 27 18.25 0.31 -25.17
CA PHE A 27 17.01 -0.18 -24.55
C PHE A 27 17.06 -1.65 -24.11
N GLY A 28 16.49 -1.93 -22.94
CA GLY A 28 16.49 -3.26 -22.37
C GLY A 28 16.08 -3.25 -20.92
N ILE A 29 15.05 -4.04 -20.62
CA ILE A 29 14.50 -4.21 -19.29
C ILE A 29 14.67 -5.66 -18.85
N GLY A 30 14.59 -5.90 -17.55
CA GLY A 30 14.76 -7.24 -17.04
C GLY A 30 14.74 -7.31 -15.52
N PHE A 31 14.81 -8.54 -15.03
CA PHE A 31 14.88 -8.86 -13.62
C PHE A 31 16.21 -9.52 -13.30
N ILE A 32 16.81 -9.10 -12.19
CA ILE A 32 17.93 -9.81 -11.59
C ILE A 32 17.38 -10.55 -10.37
N VAL A 33 17.34 -11.87 -10.44
CA VAL A 33 16.82 -12.74 -9.38
C VAL A 33 18.00 -13.32 -8.62
N GLY A 34 18.10 -12.99 -7.33
CA GLY A 34 19.14 -13.55 -6.46
C GLY A 34 19.00 -15.07 -6.29
N LYS A 35 20.11 -15.76 -6.01
CA LYS A 35 20.17 -17.23 -5.85
C LYS A 35 19.06 -17.82 -4.98
N ARG A 36 18.69 -17.13 -3.90
CA ARG A 36 17.63 -17.56 -2.96
C ARG A 36 16.24 -17.67 -3.61
N LEU A 37 15.93 -16.80 -4.57
CA LEU A 37 14.62 -16.74 -5.23
C LEU A 37 14.59 -17.48 -6.58
N ARG A 38 15.72 -18.04 -7.02
CA ARG A 38 15.86 -18.70 -8.33
C ARG A 38 14.85 -19.83 -8.54
N ASN A 39 14.64 -20.65 -7.50
CA ASN A 39 13.71 -21.79 -7.56
C ASN A 39 12.24 -21.37 -7.34
N SER A 40 12.02 -20.11 -6.95
CA SER A 40 10.69 -19.53 -6.82
C SER A 40 10.19 -18.98 -8.16
N VAL A 41 11.02 -18.83 -9.20
CA VAL A 41 10.55 -18.34 -10.49
C VAL A 41 9.70 -19.40 -11.17
N ILE A 42 8.42 -19.06 -11.42
CA ILE A 42 7.45 -19.92 -12.10
C ILE A 42 7.53 -19.69 -13.62
N ASP A 43 7.52 -18.42 -14.04
CA ASP A 43 7.46 -18.05 -15.45
C ASP A 43 8.12 -16.68 -15.68
N PHE A 44 8.63 -16.45 -16.89
CA PHE A 44 9.13 -15.17 -17.35
C PHE A 44 8.70 -14.94 -18.80
N GLN A 45 8.13 -13.77 -19.06
CA GLN A 45 7.68 -13.37 -20.39
C GLN A 45 8.31 -12.04 -20.77
N ALA A 46 9.14 -12.08 -21.82
CA ALA A 46 9.62 -10.91 -22.53
C ALA A 46 8.54 -10.50 -23.54
N ILE A 47 7.87 -9.36 -23.33
CA ILE A 47 6.77 -8.91 -24.18
C ILE A 47 7.33 -8.03 -25.29
N ASN A 48 8.11 -7.01 -24.93
CA ASN A 48 8.89 -6.20 -25.86
C ASN A 48 10.08 -5.55 -25.15
N ILE A 49 10.74 -4.60 -25.81
CA ILE A 49 11.91 -3.88 -25.27
C ILE A 49 11.61 -2.95 -24.07
N ARG A 50 10.33 -2.65 -23.84
CA ARG A 50 9.81 -1.73 -22.80
C ARG A 50 8.92 -2.44 -21.77
N LEU A 51 8.52 -3.68 -21.99
CA LEU A 51 7.63 -4.43 -21.11
C LEU A 51 8.03 -5.90 -20.98
N CYS A 52 8.19 -6.36 -19.75
CA CYS A 52 8.40 -7.77 -19.42
C CYS A 52 7.78 -8.09 -18.07
N LYS A 53 7.48 -9.37 -17.82
CA LYS A 53 6.91 -9.79 -16.54
C LYS A 53 7.54 -11.08 -16.05
N ILE A 54 7.66 -11.21 -14.74
CA ILE A 54 8.14 -12.40 -14.06
C ILE A 54 7.12 -12.81 -13.01
N ARG A 55 6.84 -14.12 -12.95
CA ARG A 55 5.95 -14.73 -11.96
C ARG A 55 6.77 -15.51 -10.95
N LEU A 56 6.56 -15.22 -9.68
CA LEU A 56 7.24 -15.84 -8.55
C LEU A 56 6.25 -16.61 -7.68
N ARG A 57 6.68 -17.76 -7.17
CA ARG A 57 5.99 -18.54 -6.16
C ARG A 57 6.17 -17.87 -4.80
N GLY A 58 5.07 -17.37 -4.24
CA GLY A 58 5.02 -16.92 -2.86
C GLY A 58 4.50 -18.03 -1.94
N ARG A 59 4.50 -17.75 -0.63
CA ARG A 59 4.05 -18.71 0.39
C ARG A 59 2.52 -18.85 0.43
N HIS A 60 1.81 -17.73 0.29
CA HIS A 60 0.34 -17.66 0.37
C HIS A 60 -0.29 -17.35 -0.98
N TYR A 61 0.31 -16.40 -1.71
CA TYR A 61 -0.11 -16.02 -3.05
C TYR A 61 1.13 -15.98 -3.96
N ASN A 62 0.95 -16.33 -5.23
CA ASN A 62 1.98 -16.07 -6.22
C ASN A 62 2.07 -14.56 -6.48
N ILE A 63 3.25 -14.10 -6.88
CA ILE A 63 3.52 -12.68 -7.13
C ILE A 63 3.87 -12.53 -8.60
N THR A 64 3.15 -11.68 -9.32
CA THR A 64 3.51 -11.30 -10.68
C THR A 64 4.05 -9.86 -10.67
N LEU A 65 5.31 -9.71 -11.06
CA LEU A 65 5.96 -8.41 -11.24
C LEU A 65 5.99 -8.07 -12.73
N ILE A 66 5.48 -6.91 -13.09
CA ILE A 66 5.54 -6.35 -14.45
C ILE A 66 6.56 -5.22 -14.42
N CYS A 67 7.63 -5.32 -15.20
CA CYS A 67 8.62 -4.26 -15.38
C CYS A 67 8.30 -3.50 -16.66
N ALA A 68 8.06 -2.21 -16.53
CA ALA A 68 7.61 -1.34 -17.60
C ALA A 68 8.55 -0.12 -17.73
N HIS A 69 8.79 0.29 -18.97
CA HIS A 69 9.52 1.52 -19.29
C HIS A 69 8.72 2.35 -20.30
N SER A 70 7.95 3.30 -19.77
CA SER A 70 7.04 4.14 -20.55
C SER A 70 7.80 4.99 -21.58
N PRO A 71 7.18 5.36 -22.72
CA PRO A 71 7.68 6.41 -23.60
C PRO A 71 7.99 7.72 -22.84
N THR A 72 8.91 8.52 -23.36
CA THR A 72 9.21 9.85 -22.81
C THR A 72 8.09 10.83 -23.15
N GLU A 73 8.00 11.95 -22.43
CA GLU A 73 6.96 12.97 -22.65
C GLU A 73 6.86 13.43 -24.12
N GLU A 74 8.02 13.60 -24.76
CA GLU A 74 8.17 14.09 -26.15
C GLU A 74 7.67 13.11 -27.23
N LYS A 75 7.29 11.90 -26.84
CA LYS A 75 6.74 10.91 -27.78
C LYS A 75 5.30 11.24 -28.14
N ASP A 76 4.93 10.86 -29.36
CA ASP A 76 3.59 11.05 -29.89
C ASP A 76 2.57 10.17 -29.16
N ASP A 77 1.33 10.66 -29.09
CA ASP A 77 0.24 9.99 -28.39
C ASP A 77 -0.01 8.54 -28.88
N PRO A 78 0.09 8.21 -30.19
CA PRO A 78 -0.03 6.83 -30.64
C PRO A 78 1.03 5.88 -30.04
N GLU A 79 2.27 6.33 -29.81
CA GLU A 79 3.30 5.50 -29.15
C GLU A 79 2.95 5.27 -27.68
N LYS A 80 2.40 6.29 -26.99
CA LYS A 80 1.92 6.21 -25.60
C LYS A 80 0.72 5.27 -25.49
N ASP A 81 -0.28 5.41 -26.36
CA ASP A 81 -1.48 4.58 -26.39
C ASP A 81 -1.15 3.10 -26.61
N LEU A 82 -0.30 2.81 -27.61
CA LEU A 82 0.16 1.44 -27.88
C LEU A 82 0.87 0.82 -26.67
N PHE A 83 1.63 1.63 -25.93
CA PHE A 83 2.31 1.17 -24.72
C PHE A 83 1.32 0.84 -23.60
N TYR A 84 0.37 1.75 -23.28
CA TYR A 84 -0.59 1.53 -22.21
C TYR A 84 -1.60 0.42 -22.54
N ASP A 85 -2.00 0.27 -23.80
CA ASP A 85 -2.80 -0.88 -24.28
C ASP A 85 -2.08 -2.21 -24.03
N LEU A 86 -0.79 -2.25 -24.35
CA LEU A 86 0.02 -3.45 -24.15
C LEU A 86 0.24 -3.74 -22.67
N LEU A 87 0.43 -2.70 -21.85
CA LEU A 87 0.51 -2.81 -20.40
C LEU A 87 -0.79 -3.37 -19.81
N MET A 88 -1.94 -2.86 -20.24
CA MET A 88 -3.27 -3.32 -19.84
C MET A 88 -3.49 -4.79 -20.20
N LYS A 89 -3.19 -5.19 -21.44
CA LYS A 89 -3.24 -6.60 -21.89
C LYS A 89 -2.32 -7.48 -21.06
N SER A 90 -1.13 -6.99 -20.72
CA SER A 90 -0.16 -7.73 -19.91
C SER A 90 -0.62 -7.90 -18.47
N TYR A 91 -1.27 -6.89 -17.89
CA TYR A 91 -1.86 -6.94 -16.55
C TYR A 91 -3.07 -7.88 -16.47
N ASN A 92 -3.97 -7.82 -17.46
CA ASN A 92 -5.18 -8.65 -17.53
C ASN A 92 -4.88 -10.12 -17.82
N SER A 93 -3.81 -10.40 -18.57
CA SER A 93 -3.35 -11.79 -18.79
C SER A 93 -2.68 -12.42 -17.56
N CYS A 94 -2.42 -11.65 -16.50
CA CYS A 94 -1.89 -12.20 -15.25
C CYS A 94 -3.00 -12.87 -14.43
N PRO A 95 -2.74 -14.03 -13.78
CA PRO A 95 -3.73 -14.73 -12.97
C PRO A 95 -4.37 -13.82 -11.91
N ALA A 96 -5.69 -13.91 -11.72
CA ALA A 96 -6.42 -13.03 -10.81
C ALA A 96 -6.05 -13.25 -9.33
N GLN A 97 -5.61 -14.45 -8.96
CA GLN A 97 -5.18 -14.81 -7.61
C GLN A 97 -3.74 -14.38 -7.28
N ASP A 98 -3.00 -13.91 -8.28
CA ASP A 98 -1.64 -13.44 -8.06
C ASP A 98 -1.69 -12.01 -7.48
N MET A 99 -0.76 -11.72 -6.56
CA MET A 99 -0.45 -10.35 -6.19
C MET A 99 0.30 -9.70 -7.35
N LYS A 100 -0.31 -8.70 -7.99
CA LYS A 100 0.23 -8.01 -9.16
C LYS A 100 0.92 -6.71 -8.74
N LEU A 101 2.16 -6.51 -9.20
CA LEU A 101 2.89 -5.27 -9.00
C LEU A 101 3.45 -4.78 -10.33
N ILE A 102 3.21 -3.52 -10.64
CA ILE A 102 3.79 -2.85 -11.80
C ILE A 102 4.94 -1.98 -11.30
N LEU A 103 6.12 -2.16 -11.89
CA LEU A 103 7.37 -1.54 -11.49
C LEU A 103 8.05 -0.94 -12.71
N GLY A 104 8.94 0.02 -12.48
CA GLY A 104 9.83 0.55 -13.50
C GLY A 104 9.73 2.06 -13.60
N ASP A 105 10.10 2.58 -14.76
CA ASP A 105 10.20 4.01 -15.01
C ASP A 105 9.12 4.43 -16.00
N PHE A 106 8.17 5.21 -15.50
CA PHE A 106 7.03 5.68 -16.26
C PHE A 106 7.26 7.05 -16.92
N ASN A 107 8.44 7.67 -16.76
CA ASN A 107 8.70 9.04 -17.25
C ASN A 107 7.58 10.02 -16.86
N ALA A 108 6.98 9.78 -15.70
CA ALA A 108 5.80 10.46 -15.20
C ALA A 108 6.18 11.27 -13.96
N LYS A 109 5.69 12.51 -13.91
CA LYS A 109 5.77 13.39 -12.75
C LYS A 109 4.34 13.55 -12.26
N LEU A 110 4.07 13.02 -11.07
CA LEU A 110 2.82 13.28 -10.35
C LEU A 110 3.06 14.51 -9.49
N GLY A 111 2.13 15.45 -9.41
CA GLY A 111 2.22 16.61 -8.54
C GLY A 111 1.59 16.34 -7.17
N ARG A 112 1.07 17.41 -6.53
CA ARG A 112 0.38 17.33 -5.22
C ARG A 112 -1.11 17.65 -5.31
N GLU A 113 -1.67 17.59 -6.51
CA GLU A 113 -3.05 17.93 -6.78
C GLU A 113 -4.02 17.03 -6.00
N ARG A 114 -5.12 17.61 -5.52
CA ARG A 114 -6.05 16.92 -4.61
C ARG A 114 -6.68 15.67 -5.23
N PHE A 115 -6.93 15.68 -6.54
CA PHE A 115 -7.56 14.55 -7.23
C PHE A 115 -6.68 13.28 -7.20
N LEU A 116 -5.36 13.45 -7.14
CA LEU A 116 -4.39 12.35 -7.11
C LEU A 116 -4.43 11.55 -5.81
N ARG A 117 -4.87 12.15 -4.69
CA ARG A 117 -4.85 11.53 -3.36
C ARG A 117 -5.62 10.22 -3.27
N SER A 118 -6.59 10.02 -4.16
CA SER A 118 -7.39 8.80 -4.23
C SER A 118 -6.56 7.57 -4.63
N HIS A 119 -5.57 7.73 -5.52
CA HIS A 119 -4.82 6.63 -6.13
C HIS A 119 -3.30 6.87 -6.19
N SER A 120 -2.78 7.90 -5.53
CA SER A 120 -1.36 8.21 -5.47
C SER A 120 -0.94 8.65 -4.07
N ALA A 121 0.24 8.19 -3.66
CA ALA A 121 0.90 8.68 -2.46
C ALA A 121 1.12 10.20 -2.54
N THR A 122 0.99 10.88 -1.40
CA THR A 122 1.11 12.34 -1.26
C THR A 122 2.56 12.85 -1.33
N GLU A 123 3.54 11.94 -1.33
CA GLU A 123 4.97 12.28 -1.31
C GLU A 123 5.55 12.58 -2.70
N SER A 124 4.97 13.57 -3.39
CA SER A 124 5.57 14.07 -4.62
C SER A 124 6.63 15.15 -4.38
N LEU A 125 7.73 15.05 -5.14
CA LEU A 125 8.75 16.09 -5.29
C LEU A 125 8.32 17.22 -6.22
N HIS A 126 7.23 17.06 -6.97
CA HIS A 126 6.73 18.01 -7.95
C HIS A 126 5.43 18.67 -7.47
N ASN A 127 5.21 19.92 -7.87
CA ASN A 127 3.96 20.63 -7.55
C ASN A 127 2.84 20.25 -8.53
N GLU A 128 3.19 20.03 -9.79
CA GLU A 128 2.27 19.80 -10.90
C GLU A 128 2.56 18.47 -11.60
N THR A 129 1.50 17.87 -12.10
CA THR A 129 1.49 16.62 -12.87
C THR A 129 1.73 16.90 -14.34
N ASN A 130 2.64 16.17 -14.98
CA ASN A 130 2.84 16.26 -16.43
C ASN A 130 1.86 15.35 -17.20
N GLU A 131 1.86 15.39 -18.53
CA GLU A 131 0.90 14.62 -19.35
C GLU A 131 1.07 13.11 -19.12
N ASN A 132 2.30 12.61 -19.10
CA ASN A 132 2.56 11.20 -18.77
C ASN A 132 2.07 10.84 -17.36
N GLY A 133 2.11 11.78 -16.41
CA GLY A 133 1.58 11.61 -15.07
C GLY A 133 0.05 11.47 -15.04
N LEU A 134 -0.65 12.25 -15.86
CA LEU A 134 -2.10 12.13 -16.01
C LEU A 134 -2.48 10.78 -16.65
N ILE A 135 -1.80 10.37 -17.72
CA ILE A 135 -2.05 9.07 -18.37
C ILE A 135 -1.79 7.91 -17.41
N LEU A 136 -0.70 7.98 -16.63
CA LEU A 136 -0.40 6.97 -15.61
C LEU A 136 -1.47 6.93 -14.52
N PHE A 137 -1.97 8.10 -14.09
CA PHE A 137 -3.04 8.19 -13.10
C PHE A 137 -4.35 7.61 -13.63
N ASP A 138 -4.77 7.97 -14.84
CA ASP A 138 -5.97 7.42 -15.48
C ASP A 138 -5.87 5.90 -15.66
N PHE A 139 -4.69 5.42 -16.09
CA PHE A 139 -4.41 3.98 -16.13
C PHE A 139 -4.58 3.35 -14.74
N ALA A 140 -3.98 3.92 -13.69
CA ALA A 140 -4.08 3.38 -12.34
C ALA A 140 -5.51 3.32 -11.81
N VAL A 141 -6.31 4.36 -12.08
CA VAL A 141 -7.75 4.41 -11.77
C VAL A 141 -8.49 3.31 -12.53
N SER A 142 -8.21 3.11 -13.82
CA SER A 142 -8.90 2.13 -14.66
C SER A 142 -8.77 0.67 -14.18
N ILE A 143 -7.65 0.33 -13.53
CA ILE A 143 -7.40 -1.00 -12.95
C ILE A 143 -7.46 -1.01 -11.42
N ASN A 144 -7.90 0.09 -10.81
CA ASN A 144 -8.03 0.27 -9.37
C ASN A 144 -6.75 -0.13 -8.59
N ILE A 145 -5.60 0.42 -9.01
CA ILE A 145 -4.32 0.25 -8.32
C ILE A 145 -3.84 1.56 -7.70
N TYR A 146 -2.95 1.45 -6.73
CA TYR A 146 -2.36 2.59 -6.06
C TYR A 146 -0.94 2.87 -6.56
N LEU A 147 -0.66 4.12 -6.90
CA LEU A 147 0.64 4.62 -7.29
C LEU A 147 1.46 4.96 -6.04
N ALA A 148 2.57 4.26 -5.87
CA ALA A 148 3.44 4.44 -4.72
C ALA A 148 4.90 4.44 -5.14
N LYS A 149 5.72 5.14 -4.34
CA LYS A 149 7.17 5.08 -4.43
C LYS A 149 7.66 3.82 -3.72
N LEU A 150 8.51 3.05 -4.39
CA LEU A 150 9.18 1.93 -3.75
C LEU A 150 10.28 2.46 -2.81
N VAL A 151 10.16 2.14 -1.53
CA VAL A 151 11.16 2.47 -0.51
C VAL A 151 11.78 1.17 0.00
N SER A 152 13.06 0.97 -0.30
CA SER A 152 13.79 -0.26 0.05
C SER A 152 14.93 -0.04 1.04
N ASP A 153 15.38 1.20 1.23
CA ASP A 153 16.36 1.55 2.25
C ASP A 153 15.72 1.52 3.64
N LEU A 154 16.37 0.87 4.61
CA LEU A 154 15.81 0.67 5.94
C LEU A 154 15.53 2.00 6.66
N HIS A 155 16.40 3.00 6.53
CA HIS A 155 16.18 4.29 7.17
C HIS A 155 14.99 5.03 6.56
N GLU A 156 14.87 4.99 5.22
CA GLU A 156 13.72 5.58 4.54
C GLU A 156 12.43 4.83 4.85
N VAL A 157 12.46 3.49 4.92
CA VAL A 157 11.31 2.68 5.37
C VAL A 157 10.88 3.12 6.77
N LEU A 158 11.81 3.22 7.72
CA LEU A 158 11.50 3.64 9.09
C LEU A 158 10.96 5.08 9.15
N LYS A 159 11.44 5.99 8.29
CA LYS A 159 10.90 7.36 8.19
C LYS A 159 9.46 7.36 7.69
N VAL A 160 9.17 6.61 6.62
CA VAL A 160 7.80 6.50 6.08
C VAL A 160 6.87 5.91 7.12
N TRP A 161 7.28 4.84 7.81
CA TRP A 161 6.50 4.27 8.91
C TRP A 161 6.27 5.26 10.04
N ARG A 162 7.29 6.02 10.44
CA ARG A 162 7.13 7.07 11.47
C ARG A 162 6.10 8.10 11.04
N SER A 163 6.20 8.64 9.83
CA SER A 163 5.25 9.63 9.32
C SER A 163 3.84 9.06 9.28
N TYR A 164 3.66 7.84 8.77
CA TYR A 164 2.37 7.16 8.72
C TYR A 164 1.75 7.00 10.11
N PHE A 165 2.51 6.52 11.10
CA PHE A 165 2.01 6.35 12.46
C PHE A 165 1.75 7.70 13.14
N GLN A 166 2.56 8.71 12.87
CA GLN A 166 2.35 10.05 13.38
C GLN A 166 1.04 10.62 12.83
N ASP A 167 0.85 10.59 11.51
CA ASP A 167 -0.41 11.01 10.87
C ASP A 167 -1.59 10.19 11.40
N LEU A 168 -1.46 8.88 11.57
CA LEU A 168 -2.54 8.02 12.07
C LEU A 168 -2.94 8.33 13.52
N LEU A 169 -1.96 8.65 14.36
CA LEU A 169 -2.18 8.94 15.79
C LEU A 169 -2.63 10.38 16.01
N GLU A 170 -2.13 11.32 15.19
CA GLU A 170 -2.48 12.73 15.22
C GLU A 170 -3.80 13.03 14.48
N ALA A 171 -4.19 12.26 13.46
CA ALA A 171 -5.46 12.43 12.72
C ALA A 171 -6.72 11.98 13.49
N ARG A 172 -6.64 11.81 14.82
CA ARG A 172 -7.82 11.87 15.68
C ARG A 172 -8.14 13.34 15.94
N ASP A 173 -8.80 13.98 14.98
CA ASP A 173 -9.30 15.35 15.12
C ASP A 173 -10.85 15.34 14.99
N ASP A 174 -11.51 15.37 16.14
CA ASP A 174 -12.54 16.33 16.60
C ASP A 174 -13.59 16.91 15.61
N THR A 175 -13.86 16.24 14.49
CA THR A 175 -14.82 16.75 13.48
C THR A 175 -16.30 16.44 13.74
N PHE A 176 -16.69 16.15 14.99
CA PHE A 176 -18.10 16.12 15.41
C PHE A 176 -18.39 17.13 16.51
N ASP A 177 -17.96 18.38 16.32
CA ASP A 177 -18.57 19.50 17.01
C ASP A 177 -19.78 20.01 16.20
N PRO A 178 -21.02 19.88 16.72
CA PRO A 178 -22.18 20.52 16.11
C PRO A 178 -22.04 22.05 16.19
N PRO A 179 -22.51 22.80 15.18
CA PRO A 179 -22.28 24.24 15.13
C PRO A 179 -23.17 24.96 16.13
N GLY A 180 -22.54 25.63 17.10
CA GLY A 180 -23.12 26.80 17.78
C GLY A 180 -23.39 26.64 19.27
N SER A 181 -22.37 26.84 20.09
CA SER A 181 -22.51 27.70 21.28
C SER A 181 -21.18 28.41 21.50
N SER A 182 -21.19 29.71 21.24
CA SER A 182 -20.15 30.66 21.63
C SER A 182 -19.89 30.55 23.12
N ASP A 183 -18.73 30.01 23.50
CA ASP A 183 -17.96 30.33 24.71
C ASP A 183 -16.68 29.47 24.64
N GLU A 184 -15.51 30.09 24.40
CA GLU A 184 -14.24 29.43 24.68
C GLU A 184 -14.14 29.19 26.19
N PRO A 185 -13.97 27.95 26.69
CA PRO A 185 -13.33 27.75 27.97
C PRO A 185 -11.83 27.67 27.73
N ALA A 186 -11.11 28.59 28.38
CA ALA A 186 -9.68 28.55 28.58
C ALA A 186 -9.18 27.10 28.84
N THR A 187 -8.01 26.77 28.30
CA THR A 187 -7.25 25.53 28.56
C THR A 187 -7.43 25.05 30.00
N LEU A 188 -8.32 24.09 30.21
CA LEU A 188 -8.46 23.45 31.51
C LEU A 188 -7.22 22.58 31.72
N PRO A 189 -6.57 22.67 32.90
CA PRO A 189 -5.49 21.77 33.24
C PRO A 189 -5.99 20.32 33.16
N TYR A 190 -5.10 19.43 32.71
CA TYR A 190 -5.26 17.98 32.66
C TYR A 190 -5.41 17.40 34.07
N THR A 191 -6.50 17.75 34.74
CA THR A 191 -6.81 17.38 36.12
C THR A 191 -8.33 17.26 36.24
N ASP A 192 -8.88 16.31 35.49
CA ASP A 192 -10.09 15.55 35.84
C ASP A 192 -10.45 14.66 34.65
N ASN A 193 -9.71 13.56 34.52
CA ASN A 193 -10.13 12.46 33.65
C ASN A 193 -10.92 11.48 34.54
N PRO A 194 -12.26 11.49 34.51
CA PRO A 194 -13.05 10.59 35.34
C PRO A 194 -12.91 9.14 34.85
N PRO A 195 -13.11 8.14 35.73
CA PRO A 195 -13.15 6.74 35.30
C PRO A 195 -14.20 6.53 34.18
N PRO A 196 -13.90 5.67 33.20
CA PRO A 196 -14.82 5.41 32.09
C PRO A 196 -16.21 5.03 32.58
N SER A 197 -17.25 5.66 32.03
CA SER A 197 -18.63 5.35 32.39
C SER A 197 -19.09 4.02 31.76
N LEU A 198 -20.12 3.39 32.35
CA LEU A 198 -20.70 2.17 31.79
C LEU A 198 -21.26 2.42 30.38
N ASN A 199 -21.84 3.60 30.15
CA ASN A 199 -22.38 4.00 28.85
C ASN A 199 -21.28 4.17 27.80
N GLU A 200 -20.12 4.75 28.17
CA GLU A 200 -18.95 4.82 27.29
C GLU A 200 -18.41 3.45 26.91
N ALA A 201 -18.34 2.53 27.87
CA ALA A 201 -17.92 1.15 27.61
C ALA A 201 -18.85 0.48 26.58
N ILE A 202 -20.17 0.63 26.76
CA ILE A 202 -21.18 0.12 25.82
C ILE A 202 -21.01 0.72 24.43
N LEU A 203 -20.91 2.04 24.33
CA LEU A 203 -20.75 2.73 23.03
C LEU A 203 -19.46 2.32 22.32
N THR A 204 -18.38 2.13 23.07
CA THR A 204 -17.08 1.70 22.51
C THR A 204 -17.13 0.27 22.00
N ILE A 205 -17.76 -0.65 22.76
CA ILE A 205 -17.98 -2.03 22.34
C ILE A 205 -18.80 -2.07 21.03
N LYS A 206 -19.86 -1.26 20.92
CA LYS A 206 -20.67 -1.17 19.69
C LYS A 206 -19.87 -0.68 18.48
N LYS A 207 -18.91 0.23 18.70
CA LYS A 207 -18.02 0.77 17.65
C LYS A 207 -16.94 -0.20 17.17
N LEU A 208 -16.73 -1.35 17.82
CA LEU A 208 -15.75 -2.34 17.37
C LEU A 208 -16.08 -2.82 15.94
N THR A 209 -15.07 -3.18 15.15
CA THR A 209 -15.29 -3.71 13.79
C THR A 209 -15.57 -5.21 13.86
N SER A 210 -16.61 -5.66 13.15
CA SER A 210 -16.96 -7.09 13.05
C SER A 210 -16.16 -7.80 11.97
N ASN A 211 -16.11 -9.13 12.03
CA ASN A 211 -15.46 -10.05 11.11
C ASN A 211 -13.94 -9.87 10.98
N ARG A 212 -13.28 -9.44 12.07
CA ARG A 212 -11.82 -9.47 12.16
C ARG A 212 -11.34 -10.79 12.75
N ALA A 213 -10.14 -11.23 12.34
CA ALA A 213 -9.50 -12.37 12.97
C ALA A 213 -9.32 -12.11 14.47
N ALA A 214 -9.65 -13.10 15.29
CA ALA A 214 -9.44 -13.02 16.74
C ALA A 214 -7.95 -12.84 17.06
N GLY A 215 -7.67 -12.11 18.15
CA GLY A 215 -6.31 -11.91 18.63
C GLY A 215 -5.69 -13.21 19.18
N PRO A 216 -4.48 -13.12 19.78
CA PRO A 216 -3.85 -14.25 20.47
C PRO A 216 -4.70 -14.84 21.62
N ASP A 217 -5.67 -14.07 22.10
CA ASP A 217 -6.68 -14.43 23.10
C ASP A 217 -7.83 -15.27 22.54
N TYR A 218 -7.92 -15.43 21.21
CA TYR A 218 -9.01 -16.12 20.51
C TYR A 218 -10.41 -15.56 20.79
N ILE A 219 -10.51 -14.30 21.22
CA ILE A 219 -11.79 -13.64 21.50
C ILE A 219 -12.24 -12.83 20.26
N PRO A 220 -13.34 -13.21 19.59
CA PRO A 220 -13.88 -12.43 18.48
C PRO A 220 -14.66 -11.20 18.97
N SER A 221 -14.67 -10.11 18.19
CA SER A 221 -15.35 -8.86 18.57
C SER A 221 -16.88 -9.03 18.63
N GLU A 222 -17.43 -10.05 17.97
CA GLU A 222 -18.83 -10.46 18.03
C GLU A 222 -19.23 -10.90 19.43
N LEU A 223 -18.36 -11.64 20.12
CA LEU A 223 -18.63 -12.12 21.48
C LEU A 223 -18.75 -10.94 22.46
N LEU A 224 -17.94 -9.90 22.26
CA LEU A 224 -17.98 -8.69 23.08
C LEU A 224 -19.20 -7.82 22.79
N LYS A 225 -19.74 -7.90 21.57
CA LYS A 225 -20.94 -7.19 21.13
C LYS A 225 -22.24 -7.87 21.52
N ASP A 226 -22.18 -9.08 22.06
CA ASP A 226 -23.36 -9.71 22.66
C ASP A 226 -23.80 -8.85 23.85
N GLU A 227 -25.03 -8.35 23.82
CA GLU A 227 -25.54 -7.39 24.82
C GLU A 227 -25.88 -8.07 26.16
N GLU A 228 -25.13 -9.12 26.54
CA GLU A 228 -25.32 -9.81 27.80
C GLU A 228 -24.93 -8.85 28.96
N PRO A 229 -25.88 -8.48 29.84
CA PRO A 229 -25.62 -7.50 30.90
C PRO A 229 -24.50 -7.92 31.87
N GLY A 230 -24.26 -9.22 32.01
CA GLY A 230 -23.18 -9.79 32.83
C GLY A 230 -21.80 -9.50 32.24
N LEU A 231 -21.63 -9.70 30.93
CA LEU A 231 -20.37 -9.51 30.23
C LEU A 231 -19.95 -8.04 30.19
N ILE A 232 -20.89 -7.14 29.86
CA ILE A 232 -20.63 -5.69 29.81
C ILE A 232 -20.19 -5.18 31.18
N ASN A 233 -20.85 -5.61 32.26
CA ASN A 233 -20.46 -5.24 33.61
C ASN A 233 -19.09 -5.80 34.01
N ALA A 234 -18.72 -7.00 33.55
CA ALA A 234 -17.40 -7.57 33.80
C ALA A 234 -16.30 -6.77 33.09
N ILE A 235 -16.51 -6.42 31.82
CA ILE A 235 -15.59 -5.60 31.01
C ILE A 235 -15.43 -4.21 31.65
N HIS A 236 -16.53 -3.55 32.03
CA HIS A 236 -16.51 -2.24 32.68
C HIS A 236 -15.72 -2.26 33.99
N LYS A 237 -15.88 -3.31 34.81
CA LYS A 237 -15.08 -3.51 36.03
C LYS A 237 -13.59 -3.66 35.74
N ILE A 238 -13.22 -4.35 34.66
CA ILE A 238 -11.81 -4.48 34.24
C ILE A 238 -11.28 -3.12 33.79
N MET A 239 -12.04 -2.38 32.99
CA MET A 239 -11.68 -1.03 32.55
C MET A 239 -11.44 -0.09 33.73
N ILE A 240 -12.31 -0.09 34.75
CA ILE A 240 -12.11 0.71 35.98
C ILE A 240 -10.85 0.28 36.73
N LYS A 241 -10.57 -1.03 36.81
CA LYS A 241 -9.36 -1.54 37.46
C LYS A 241 -8.09 -1.10 36.73
N ILE A 242 -8.09 -1.16 35.40
CA ILE A 242 -6.98 -0.69 34.56
C ILE A 242 -6.82 0.81 34.73
N TRP A 243 -7.92 1.57 34.68
CA TRP A 243 -7.94 3.01 34.92
C TRP A 243 -7.29 3.40 36.25
N ALA A 244 -7.68 2.75 37.34
CA ALA A 244 -7.20 3.06 38.67
C ALA A 244 -5.75 2.64 38.92
N LYS A 245 -5.26 1.60 38.22
CA LYS A 245 -3.92 1.02 38.46
C LYS A 245 -2.89 1.38 37.40
N GLU A 246 -3.33 1.93 36.27
CA GLU A 246 -2.53 2.15 35.06
C GLU A 246 -1.71 0.92 34.62
N LYS A 247 -2.21 -0.28 34.95
CA LYS A 247 -1.55 -1.56 34.69
C LYS A 247 -2.59 -2.55 34.17
N LEU A 248 -2.22 -3.28 33.12
CA LEU A 248 -3.02 -4.40 32.64
C LEU A 248 -3.09 -5.48 33.73
N PRO A 249 -4.24 -6.18 33.88
CA PRO A 249 -4.29 -7.36 34.72
C PRO A 249 -3.30 -8.37 34.16
N ILE A 250 -2.33 -8.75 34.98
CA ILE A 250 -1.44 -9.87 34.67
C ILE A 250 -2.29 -11.13 34.89
N GLU A 251 -2.17 -12.08 33.97
CA GLU A 251 -2.82 -13.41 34.01
C GLU A 251 -2.75 -14.06 35.40
#